data_AF-A0AAN8QM82-F1
#
_entry.id   AF-A0AAN8QM82-F1
#
_cell.length_a   1.000
_cell.length_b   1.000
_cell.length_c   1.000
_cell.angle_alpha   90.00
_cell.angle_beta   90.00
_cell.angle_gamma   90.00
#
_symmetry.space_group_name_H-M   'P 1'
#
loop_
_entity.id
_entity.type
_entity.pdbx_description
1 polymer ?
#
loop_
_entity_poly.entity_id
_entity_poly.type
_entity_poly.pdbx_seq_one_letter_code
_entity_poly.pdbx_strand_id
1 'polypeptide(L)'
;MALLLRTLARQGTCLSRPQFGILYRHAVPMGTTANDEMNKFWAKNNKLNRPMSPHLTIYKWSMPMMMSITHRGTGVGLSGGISAFALLALVLPGNYPYYLDLIHSLSIGPALLSLAKFGIAFPVSYHTLNGIRHLFWDSGKGFKIPEVYRSGYVVIVLSILTSIAAIAYMQYALALLSEWYGPNRIKIPSPLNRHPSSLLSFRQTVFAAVNDQNQRRQIVQDPDSRGAYR
;
A
#
# COMPACT_ATOMS: atom_id res chain seq x y z
N MET A 1 76.74 55.53 -29.27
CA MET A 1 75.44 55.35 -28.57
C MET A 1 74.55 56.52 -28.96
N ALA A 2 73.99 56.52 -30.16
CA ALA A 2 72.74 55.82 -30.46
C ALA A 2 71.67 56.11 -29.40
N LEU A 3 70.69 56.93 -29.78
CA LEU A 3 69.51 57.38 -29.01
C LEU A 3 69.68 58.71 -28.23
N LEU A 4 70.26 59.75 -28.83
CA LEU A 4 69.47 60.90 -29.31
C LEU A 4 67.97 60.59 -29.54
N LEU A 5 67.11 61.54 -29.12
CA LEU A 5 65.81 61.81 -29.77
C LEU A 5 64.63 60.88 -29.46
N ARG A 6 64.37 60.53 -28.19
CA ARG A 6 63.03 60.01 -27.82
C ARG A 6 62.40 60.60 -26.55
N THR A 7 63.02 61.59 -25.92
CA THR A 7 62.45 62.24 -24.73
C THR A 7 61.36 63.26 -25.01
N LEU A 8 61.08 63.69 -26.25
CA LEU A 8 60.11 64.77 -26.49
C LEU A 8 59.25 64.63 -27.78
N ALA A 9 58.86 63.41 -28.17
CA ALA A 9 57.95 63.25 -29.30
C ALA A 9 57.04 62.01 -29.16
N ARG A 10 56.02 62.13 -28.32
CA ARG A 10 54.64 61.66 -28.60
C ARG A 10 53.75 62.02 -27.42
N GLN A 11 53.26 63.26 -27.45
CA GLN A 11 51.84 63.47 -27.16
C GLN A 11 51.06 62.46 -27.99
N GLY A 12 50.40 61.54 -27.30
CA GLY A 12 49.66 60.44 -27.88
C GLY A 12 48.63 59.97 -26.88
N THR A 13 47.54 60.72 -26.83
CA THR A 13 46.21 60.32 -26.36
C THR A 13 45.98 58.80 -26.35
N CYS A 14 45.79 58.23 -25.17
CA CYS A 14 44.66 57.35 -24.89
C CYS A 14 44.55 57.16 -23.37
N LEU A 15 43.72 57.98 -22.74
CA LEU A 15 43.11 57.62 -21.46
C LEU A 15 42.37 56.29 -21.70
N SER A 16 42.97 55.16 -21.33
CA SER A 16 42.24 53.90 -21.23
C SER A 16 41.30 54.05 -20.04
N ARG A 17 40.12 54.59 -20.35
CA ARG A 17 38.94 54.55 -19.49
C ARG A 17 38.79 53.08 -19.09
N PRO A 18 38.89 52.68 -17.81
CA PRO A 18 38.49 51.35 -17.43
C PRO A 18 36.98 51.35 -17.64
N GLN A 19 36.52 50.83 -18.78
CA GLN A 19 35.16 50.36 -18.88
C GLN A 19 35.09 49.16 -17.94
N PHE A 20 34.88 49.45 -16.65
CA PHE A 20 34.07 48.60 -15.80
C PHE A 20 32.69 48.59 -16.44
N GLY A 21 32.55 47.83 -17.53
CA GLY A 21 31.29 47.31 -17.96
C GLY A 21 30.86 46.41 -16.82
N ILE A 22 30.10 46.97 -15.88
CA ILE A 22 29.24 46.18 -15.03
C ILE A 22 28.33 45.45 -16.01
N LEU A 23 28.72 44.23 -16.35
CA LEU A 23 27.81 43.24 -16.87
C LEU A 23 26.82 43.00 -15.74
N TYR A 24 25.80 43.85 -15.66
CA TYR A 24 24.51 43.48 -15.13
C TYR A 24 24.00 42.39 -16.06
N ARG A 25 24.55 41.18 -15.88
CA ARG A 25 23.85 39.96 -16.22
C ARG A 25 22.59 40.06 -15.40
N HIS A 26 21.53 40.57 -16.04
CA HIS A 26 20.19 40.52 -15.50
C HIS A 26 19.92 39.03 -15.32
N ALA A 27 20.26 38.50 -14.15
CA ALA A 27 19.67 37.32 -13.60
C ALA A 27 18.23 37.72 -13.28
N VAL A 28 17.44 37.95 -14.33
CA VAL A 28 16.00 38.01 -14.21
C VAL A 28 15.63 36.66 -13.61
N PRO A 29 14.95 36.63 -12.46
CA PRO A 29 14.51 35.37 -11.89
C PRO A 29 13.61 34.71 -12.94
N MET A 30 14.13 33.70 -13.66
CA MET A 30 13.41 33.05 -14.77
C MET A 30 12.03 32.51 -14.33
N GLY A 31 11.84 32.29 -13.03
CA GLY A 31 10.56 31.91 -12.46
C GLY A 31 9.45 32.96 -12.60
N THR A 32 9.73 34.27 -12.58
CA THR A 32 8.67 35.28 -12.68
C THR A 32 8.29 35.56 -14.13
N THR A 33 9.27 35.66 -15.03
CA THR A 33 9.02 35.91 -16.46
C THR A 33 8.31 34.76 -17.15
N ALA A 34 8.68 33.50 -16.85
CA ALA A 34 8.03 32.34 -17.46
C ALA A 34 6.56 32.21 -17.00
N ASN A 35 6.26 32.52 -15.75
CA ASN A 35 4.87 32.53 -15.25
C ASN A 35 4.04 33.60 -15.95
N ASP A 36 4.57 34.81 -16.14
CA ASP A 36 3.88 35.89 -16.84
C ASP A 36 3.60 35.54 -18.31
N GLU A 37 4.57 34.95 -19.00
CA GLU A 37 4.40 34.45 -20.37
C GLU A 37 3.34 33.35 -20.46
N MET A 38 3.34 32.40 -19.51
CA MET A 38 2.36 31.33 -19.44
C MET A 38 0.95 31.86 -19.16
N ASN A 39 0.81 32.83 -18.25
CA ASN A 39 -0.46 33.49 -17.97
C ASN A 39 -1.00 34.20 -19.22
N LYS A 40 -0.14 34.92 -19.95
CA LYS A 40 -0.50 35.57 -21.21
C LYS A 40 -0.92 34.56 -22.29
N PHE A 41 -0.25 33.41 -22.37
CA PHE A 41 -0.61 32.32 -23.28
C PHE A 41 -2.02 31.76 -22.98
N TRP A 42 -2.32 31.45 -21.71
CA TRP A 42 -3.62 30.93 -21.31
C TRP A 42 -4.73 31.96 -21.52
N ALA A 43 -4.52 33.20 -21.10
CA ALA A 43 -5.48 34.29 -21.30
C ALA A 43 -5.80 34.50 -22.80
N LYS A 44 -4.78 34.44 -23.67
CA LYS A 44 -4.96 34.54 -25.12
C LYS A 44 -5.78 33.39 -25.69
N ASN A 45 -5.46 32.13 -25.34
CA ASN A 45 -6.19 30.98 -25.89
C ASN A 45 -7.64 30.92 -25.40
N ASN A 46 -7.88 31.24 -24.12
CA ASN A 46 -9.23 31.35 -23.55
C ASN A 46 -10.04 32.46 -24.24
N LYS A 47 -9.44 33.63 -24.47
CA LYS A 47 -10.11 34.73 -25.20
C LYS A 47 -10.47 34.36 -26.64
N LEU A 48 -9.62 33.57 -27.31
CA LEU A 48 -9.81 33.17 -28.70
C LEU A 48 -10.70 31.93 -28.87
N ASN A 49 -11.18 31.30 -27.78
CA ASN A 49 -12.01 30.09 -27.81
C ASN A 49 -11.48 29.00 -28.77
N ARG A 50 -10.16 28.79 -28.76
CA ARG A 50 -9.55 27.79 -29.63
C ARG A 50 -9.94 26.39 -29.13
N PRO A 51 -10.36 25.47 -30.02
CA PRO A 51 -10.70 24.12 -29.61
C PRO A 51 -9.45 23.38 -29.14
N MET A 52 -9.61 22.59 -28.09
CA MET A 52 -8.58 21.66 -27.62
C MET A 52 -8.51 20.48 -28.61
N SER A 53 -7.29 20.08 -28.98
CA SER A 53 -7.13 18.87 -29.79
C SER A 53 -7.62 17.64 -29.03
N PRO A 54 -8.25 16.67 -29.72
CA PRO A 54 -8.63 15.42 -29.09
C PRO A 54 -7.36 14.70 -28.61
N HIS A 55 -7.42 14.08 -27.43
CA HIS A 55 -6.25 13.46 -26.78
C HIS A 55 -6.59 12.04 -26.29
N LEU A 56 -7.43 11.87 -25.27
CA LEU A 56 -7.77 10.53 -24.75
C LEU A 56 -8.53 9.66 -25.76
N THR A 57 -9.37 10.27 -26.59
CA THR A 57 -10.24 9.55 -27.54
C THR A 57 -9.50 9.00 -28.75
N ILE A 58 -8.36 9.59 -29.11
CA ILE A 58 -7.60 9.23 -30.32
C ILE A 58 -6.29 8.50 -30.01
N TYR A 59 -5.81 8.55 -28.76
CA TYR A 59 -4.53 7.95 -28.41
C TYR A 59 -4.63 6.43 -28.29
N LYS A 60 -3.63 5.72 -28.82
CA LYS A 60 -3.56 4.26 -28.73
C LYS A 60 -3.20 3.81 -27.32
N TRP A 61 -4.08 3.02 -26.71
CA TRP A 61 -3.82 2.42 -25.41
C TRP A 61 -2.60 1.50 -25.44
N SER A 62 -1.66 1.77 -24.52
CA SER A 62 -0.49 0.93 -24.29
C SER A 62 -0.57 0.28 -22.91
N MET A 63 0.08 -0.88 -22.75
CA MET A 63 0.06 -1.61 -21.48
C MET A 63 0.57 -0.76 -20.29
N PRO A 64 1.70 -0.01 -20.38
CA PRO A 64 2.16 0.82 -19.26
C PRO A 64 1.19 1.94 -18.89
N MET A 65 0.48 2.52 -19.87
CA MET A 65 -0.55 3.53 -19.63
C MET A 65 -1.74 2.93 -18.85
N MET A 66 -2.23 1.77 -19.27
CA MET A 66 -3.30 1.05 -18.56
C MET A 66 -2.89 0.76 -17.12
N MET A 67 -1.68 0.24 -16.91
CA MET A 67 -1.18 -0.05 -15.56
C MET A 67 -1.09 1.21 -14.68
N SER A 68 -0.67 2.35 -15.23
CA SER A 68 -0.61 3.61 -14.48
C SER A 68 -2.00 4.05 -13.99
N ILE A 69 -3.02 3.98 -14.85
CA ILE A 69 -4.41 4.30 -14.47
C ILE A 69 -4.95 3.29 -13.46
N THR A 70 -4.72 2.00 -13.67
CA THR A 70 -5.12 0.96 -12.71
C THR A 70 -4.45 1.16 -11.36
N HIS A 71 -3.17 1.55 -11.31
CA HIS A 71 -2.46 1.81 -10.05
C HIS A 71 -3.09 2.98 -9.27
N ARG A 72 -3.50 4.04 -9.97
CA ARG A 72 -4.27 5.15 -9.37
C ARG A 72 -5.63 4.67 -8.89
N GLY A 73 -6.35 3.92 -9.73
CA GLY A 73 -7.66 3.37 -9.40
C GLY A 73 -7.65 2.47 -8.17
N THR A 74 -6.68 1.55 -8.08
CA THR A 74 -6.52 0.69 -6.90
C THR A 74 -6.10 1.49 -5.66
N GLY A 75 -5.24 2.51 -5.80
CA GLY A 75 -4.84 3.37 -4.68
C GLY A 75 -6.02 4.15 -4.09
N VAL A 76 -6.84 4.76 -4.95
CA VAL A 76 -8.07 5.45 -4.54
C VAL A 76 -9.08 4.47 -3.95
N GLY A 77 -9.30 3.31 -4.59
CA GLY A 77 -10.22 2.29 -4.12
C GLY A 77 -9.84 1.73 -2.74
N LEU A 78 -8.56 1.44 -2.52
CA LEU A 78 -8.05 0.95 -1.23
C LEU A 78 -8.17 2.02 -0.14
N SER A 79 -7.75 3.24 -0.42
CA SER A 79 -7.84 4.36 0.53
C SER A 79 -9.29 4.65 0.90
N GLY A 80 -10.18 4.66 -0.09
CA GLY A 80 -11.62 4.81 0.10
C GLY A 80 -12.22 3.65 0.90
N GLY A 81 -11.83 2.41 0.60
CA GLY A 81 -12.30 1.22 1.32
C GLY A 81 -11.91 1.22 2.80
N ILE A 82 -10.64 1.53 3.11
CA ILE A 82 -10.16 1.63 4.50
C ILE A 82 -10.87 2.77 5.23
N SER A 83 -10.99 3.93 4.60
CA SER A 83 -11.66 5.10 5.19
C SER A 83 -13.14 4.82 5.44
N ALA A 84 -13.84 4.20 4.48
CA ALA A 84 -15.23 3.80 4.63
C ALA A 84 -15.40 2.76 5.74
N PHE A 85 -14.53 1.75 5.81
CA PHE A 85 -14.54 0.76 6.89
C PHE A 85 -14.37 1.41 8.27
N ALA A 86 -13.41 2.33 8.41
CA ALA A 86 -13.18 3.08 9.64
C ALA A 86 -14.39 3.95 10.04
N LEU A 87 -15.00 4.64 9.08
CA LEU A 87 -16.20 5.45 9.33
C LEU A 87 -17.40 4.59 9.71
N LEU A 88 -17.63 3.47 9.01
CA LEU A 88 -18.71 2.54 9.33
C LEU A 88 -18.52 1.91 10.71
N ALA A 89 -17.29 1.59 11.11
CA ALA A 89 -16.99 1.08 12.44
C ALA A 89 -17.31 2.09 13.56
N LEU A 90 -17.30 3.39 13.27
CA LEU A 90 -17.66 4.45 14.23
C LEU A 90 -19.17 4.73 14.27
N VAL A 91 -19.84 4.68 13.12
CA VAL A 91 -21.25 5.10 12.98
C VAL A 91 -22.22 3.95 13.26
N LEU A 92 -21.84 2.72 12.91
CA LEU A 92 -22.74 1.58 13.02
C LEU A 92 -22.79 1.00 14.45
N PRO A 93 -23.97 0.61 14.96
CA PRO A 93 -24.14 0.18 16.36
C PRO A 93 -23.72 -1.27 16.63
N GLY A 94 -23.71 -2.14 15.61
CA GLY A 94 -23.31 -3.54 15.73
C GLY A 94 -21.80 -3.75 15.83
N ASN A 95 -21.39 -4.89 16.37
CA ASN A 95 -19.99 -5.31 16.39
C ASN A 95 -19.61 -6.08 15.12
N TYR A 96 -18.31 -6.30 14.90
CA TYR A 96 -17.83 -7.01 13.71
C TYR A 96 -18.43 -8.43 13.53
N PRO A 97 -18.50 -9.29 14.56
CA PRO A 97 -19.14 -10.61 14.43
C PRO A 97 -20.60 -10.56 13.98
N TYR A 98 -21.39 -9.61 14.49
CA TYR A 98 -22.79 -9.43 14.09
C TYR A 98 -22.94 -9.21 12.58
N TYR A 99 -22.08 -8.39 11.97
CA TYR A 99 -22.13 -8.18 10.52
C TYR A 99 -21.65 -9.39 9.72
N LEU A 100 -20.71 -10.17 10.24
CA LEU A 100 -20.31 -11.43 9.62
C LEU A 100 -21.47 -12.42 9.60
N ASP A 101 -22.18 -12.57 10.72
CA ASP A 101 -23.34 -13.46 10.81
C ASP A 101 -24.48 -12.99 9.89
N LEU A 102 -24.70 -11.67 9.78
CA LEU A 102 -25.64 -11.10 8.82
C LEU A 102 -25.25 -11.49 7.38
N ILE A 103 -23.98 -11.34 6.99
CA ILE A 103 -23.50 -11.72 5.66
C ILE A 103 -23.65 -13.23 5.44
N HIS A 104 -23.38 -14.06 6.45
CA HIS A 104 -23.57 -15.51 6.37
C HIS A 104 -25.06 -15.87 6.21
N SER A 105 -25.97 -15.16 6.87
CA SER A 105 -27.42 -15.40 6.78
C SER A 105 -27.98 -15.17 5.37
N LEU A 106 -27.35 -14.27 4.59
CA LEU A 106 -27.73 -14.01 3.19
C LEU A 106 -27.49 -15.22 2.26
N SER A 107 -26.84 -16.29 2.75
CA SER A 107 -26.66 -17.55 2.03
C SER A 107 -26.06 -17.37 0.63
N ILE A 108 -25.10 -16.47 0.52
CA ILE A 108 -24.42 -16.14 -0.74
C ILE A 108 -23.64 -17.36 -1.24
N GLY A 109 -23.80 -17.70 -2.52
CA GLY A 109 -23.12 -18.82 -3.14
C GLY A 109 -21.58 -18.71 -3.06
N PRO A 110 -20.86 -19.84 -2.95
CA PRO A 110 -19.41 -19.86 -2.72
C PRO A 110 -18.61 -19.17 -3.82
N ALA A 111 -19.10 -19.21 -5.08
CA ALA A 111 -18.48 -18.54 -6.20
C ALA A 111 -18.50 -17.01 -6.05
N LEU A 112 -19.64 -16.43 -5.69
CA LEU A 112 -19.78 -14.98 -5.52
C LEU A 112 -18.98 -14.48 -4.31
N LEU A 113 -18.97 -15.25 -3.22
CA LEU A 113 -18.15 -14.92 -2.05
C LEU A 113 -16.65 -14.98 -2.36
N SER A 114 -16.21 -15.97 -3.16
CA SER A 114 -14.81 -16.07 -3.60
C SER A 114 -14.43 -14.91 -4.51
N LEU A 115 -15.34 -14.49 -5.40
CA LEU A 115 -15.12 -13.32 -6.26
C LEU A 115 -15.03 -12.02 -5.43
N ALA A 116 -15.87 -11.86 -4.40
CA ALA A 116 -15.80 -10.72 -3.50
C ALA A 116 -14.46 -10.67 -2.75
N LYS A 117 -13.99 -11.83 -2.23
CA LYS A 117 -12.66 -11.95 -1.61
C LYS A 117 -11.55 -11.59 -2.59
N PHE A 118 -11.63 -12.04 -3.84
CA PHE A 118 -10.67 -11.68 -4.88
C PHE A 118 -10.71 -10.20 -5.25
N GLY A 119 -11.90 -9.60 -5.30
CA GLY A 119 -12.09 -8.16 -5.54
C GLY A 119 -11.43 -7.27 -4.49
N ILE A 120 -11.22 -7.77 -3.27
CA ILE A 120 -10.46 -7.08 -2.22
C ILE A 120 -8.97 -7.42 -2.29
N ALA A 121 -8.63 -8.72 -2.44
CA ALA A 121 -7.24 -9.18 -2.44
C ALA A 121 -6.43 -8.67 -3.66
N PHE A 122 -7.05 -8.63 -4.84
CA PHE A 122 -6.37 -8.27 -6.09
C PHE A 122 -5.88 -6.82 -6.11
N PRO A 123 -6.69 -5.79 -5.78
CA PRO A 123 -6.22 -4.42 -5.69
C PRO A 123 -5.06 -4.24 -4.71
N VAL A 124 -5.10 -4.91 -3.54
CA VAL A 124 -4.01 -4.87 -2.55
C VAL A 124 -2.71 -5.41 -3.14
N SER A 125 -2.74 -6.62 -3.71
CA SER A 125 -1.58 -7.26 -4.31
C SER A 125 -1.01 -6.45 -5.48
N TYR A 126 -1.89 -6.01 -6.39
CA TYR A 126 -1.50 -5.23 -7.55
C TYR A 126 -0.92 -3.86 -7.19
N HIS A 127 -1.58 -3.12 -6.28
CA HIS A 127 -1.11 -1.80 -5.90
C HIS A 127 0.26 -1.88 -5.22
N THR A 128 0.47 -2.88 -4.37
CA THR A 128 1.74 -3.11 -3.67
C THR A 128 2.86 -3.48 -4.64
N LEU A 129 2.64 -4.48 -5.51
CA LEU A 129 3.67 -4.95 -6.45
C LEU A 129 3.99 -3.91 -7.52
N ASN A 130 2.97 -3.22 -8.05
CA ASN A 130 3.23 -2.12 -8.98
C ASN A 130 3.86 -0.92 -8.28
N GLY A 131 3.54 -0.68 -7.00
CA GLY A 131 4.21 0.33 -6.16
C GLY A 131 5.70 0.06 -6.02
N ILE A 132 6.10 -1.19 -5.78
CA ILE A 132 7.52 -1.60 -5.77
C ILE A 132 8.19 -1.28 -7.11
N ARG A 133 7.51 -1.56 -8.24
CA ARG A 133 8.00 -1.18 -9.58
C ARG A 133 8.16 0.34 -9.73
N HIS A 134 7.25 1.14 -9.19
CA HIS A 134 7.37 2.60 -9.17
C HIS A 134 8.58 3.05 -8.33
N LEU A 135 8.84 2.45 -7.17
CA LEU A 135 10.03 2.77 -6.36
C LEU A 135 11.34 2.44 -7.09
N PHE A 136 11.36 1.38 -7.91
CA PHE A 136 12.50 1.12 -8.79
C PHE A 136 12.69 2.23 -9.85
N TRP A 137 11.60 2.76 -10.42
CA TRP A 137 11.64 3.91 -11.32
C TRP A 137 12.14 5.17 -10.61
N ASP A 138 11.67 5.45 -9.39
CA ASP A 138 12.15 6.58 -8.59
C ASP A 138 13.66 6.48 -8.29
N SER A 139 14.18 5.25 -8.24
CA SER A 139 15.61 4.96 -8.09
C SER A 139 16.41 4.99 -9.41
N GLY A 140 15.82 5.41 -10.53
CA GLY A 140 16.53 5.50 -11.81
C GLY A 140 16.63 4.20 -12.62
N LYS A 141 15.94 3.10 -12.23
CA LYS A 141 16.12 1.76 -12.81
C LYS A 141 14.93 1.33 -13.67
N GLY A 142 15.16 0.59 -14.77
CA GLY A 142 14.07 -0.08 -15.49
C GLY A 142 13.30 0.78 -16.51
N PHE A 143 13.96 1.81 -17.07
CA PHE A 143 13.34 2.77 -18.01
C PHE A 143 13.43 2.36 -19.49
N LYS A 144 14.20 1.32 -19.83
CA LYS A 144 14.23 0.85 -21.22
C LYS A 144 12.87 0.26 -21.58
N ILE A 145 12.35 0.55 -22.78
CA ILE A 145 11.03 0.08 -23.21
C ILE A 145 10.83 -1.43 -23.00
N PRO A 146 11.77 -2.33 -23.36
CA PRO A 146 11.60 -3.75 -23.08
C PRO A 146 11.49 -4.08 -21.58
N GLU A 147 12.22 -3.37 -20.73
CA GLU A 147 12.20 -3.55 -19.26
C GLU A 147 10.87 -3.07 -18.67
N VAL A 148 10.34 -1.95 -19.16
CA VAL A 148 9.02 -1.44 -18.79
C VAL A 148 7.94 -2.48 -19.10
N TYR A 149 7.99 -3.13 -20.27
CA TYR A 149 7.02 -4.18 -20.63
C TYR A 149 7.21 -5.46 -19.80
N ARG A 150 8.45 -5.94 -19.65
CA ARG A 150 8.77 -7.13 -18.85
C ARG A 150 8.32 -6.97 -17.40
N SER A 151 8.72 -5.88 -16.75
CA SER A 151 8.30 -5.57 -15.38
C SER A 151 6.78 -5.46 -15.25
N GLY A 152 6.10 -4.88 -16.25
CA GLY A 152 4.65 -4.80 -16.24
C GLY A 152 3.95 -6.16 -16.27
N TYR A 153 4.37 -7.07 -17.16
CA TYR A 153 3.82 -8.44 -17.20
C TYR A 153 4.12 -9.22 -15.92
N VAL A 154 5.33 -9.08 -15.37
CA VAL A 154 5.70 -9.70 -14.08
C VAL A 154 4.77 -9.24 -12.98
N VAL A 155 4.51 -7.93 -12.86
CA VAL A 155 3.58 -7.39 -11.87
C VAL A 155 2.18 -7.96 -12.05
N ILE A 156 1.64 -8.00 -13.28
CA ILE A 156 0.28 -8.52 -13.54
C ILE A 156 0.17 -9.98 -13.10
N VAL A 157 1.09 -10.83 -13.55
CA VAL A 157 1.08 -12.27 -13.22
C VAL A 157 1.24 -12.49 -11.73
N LEU A 158 2.23 -11.85 -11.10
CA LEU A 158 2.46 -11.99 -9.65
C LEU A 158 1.26 -11.50 -8.84
N SER A 159 0.58 -10.43 -9.28
CA SER A 159 -0.61 -9.91 -8.58
C SER A 159 -1.76 -10.91 -8.58
N ILE A 160 -1.98 -11.60 -9.69
CA ILE A 160 -3.01 -12.64 -9.79
C ILE A 160 -2.63 -13.83 -8.90
N LEU A 161 -1.39 -14.32 -9.02
CA LEU A 161 -0.92 -15.48 -8.25
C LEU A 161 -0.97 -15.24 -6.75
N THR A 162 -0.47 -14.10 -6.28
CA THR A 162 -0.48 -13.73 -4.85
C THR A 162 -1.90 -13.58 -4.32
N SER A 163 -2.82 -13.04 -5.10
CA SER A 163 -4.23 -12.90 -4.69
C SER A 163 -4.95 -14.24 -4.58
N ILE A 164 -4.73 -15.15 -5.54
CA ILE A 164 -5.28 -16.51 -5.47
C ILE A 164 -4.68 -17.27 -4.29
N ALA A 165 -3.36 -17.18 -4.11
CA ALA A 165 -2.66 -17.83 -3.01
C ALA A 165 -3.17 -17.34 -1.64
N ALA A 166 -3.41 -16.04 -1.47
CA ALA A 166 -3.96 -15.48 -0.23
C ALA A 166 -5.34 -16.06 0.11
N ILE A 167 -6.22 -16.17 -0.90
CA ILE A 167 -7.56 -16.74 -0.71
C ILE A 167 -7.49 -18.24 -0.40
N ALA A 168 -6.68 -18.99 -1.15
CA ALA A 168 -6.50 -20.42 -0.95
C ALA A 168 -5.91 -20.72 0.44
N TYR A 169 -4.91 -19.94 0.88
CA TYR A 169 -4.33 -20.04 2.20
C TYR A 169 -5.36 -19.78 3.30
N MET A 170 -6.18 -18.72 3.17
CA MET A 170 -7.27 -18.44 4.10
C MET A 170 -8.27 -19.60 4.19
N GLN A 171 -8.65 -20.20 3.07
CA GLN A 171 -9.58 -21.32 3.05
C GLN A 171 -8.97 -22.59 3.70
N TYR A 172 -7.70 -22.87 3.40
CA TYR A 172 -6.97 -23.99 3.98
C TYR A 172 -6.76 -23.85 5.49
N ALA A 173 -6.39 -22.65 5.95
CA ALA A 173 -6.22 -22.35 7.37
C ALA A 173 -7.53 -22.53 8.15
N LEU A 174 -8.67 -22.09 7.60
CA LEU A 174 -9.99 -22.32 8.19
C LEU A 174 -10.33 -23.81 8.28
N ALA A 175 -10.02 -24.59 7.25
CA ALA A 175 -10.22 -26.04 7.26
C ALA A 175 -9.40 -26.72 8.38
N LEU A 176 -8.10 -26.41 8.48
CA LEU A 176 -7.24 -26.94 9.54
C LEU A 176 -7.70 -26.54 10.95
N LEU A 177 -8.14 -25.28 11.12
CA LEU A 177 -8.66 -24.81 12.40
C LEU A 177 -9.94 -25.54 12.78
N SER A 178 -10.83 -25.81 11.80
CA SER A 178 -12.06 -26.58 12.04
C SER A 178 -11.78 -28.04 12.43
N GLU A 179 -10.73 -28.64 11.88
CA GLU A 179 -10.29 -29.99 12.25
C GLU A 179 -9.66 -30.01 13.65
N TRP A 180 -8.87 -28.99 14.00
CA TRP A 180 -8.16 -28.93 15.29
C TRP A 180 -9.07 -28.53 16.46
N TYR A 181 -9.97 -27.56 16.25
CA TYR A 181 -10.92 -27.05 17.25
C TYR A 181 -12.32 -27.69 17.16
N GLY A 182 -12.52 -28.65 16.26
CA GLY A 182 -13.82 -29.30 16.07
C GLY A 182 -14.37 -29.91 17.36
N PRO A 183 -15.72 -29.97 17.52
CA PRO A 183 -16.40 -30.38 18.76
C PRO A 183 -16.06 -31.80 19.24
N ASN A 184 -15.35 -32.58 18.42
CA ASN A 184 -14.95 -33.96 18.71
C ASN A 184 -13.63 -34.10 19.49
N ARG A 185 -12.88 -33.01 19.72
CA ARG A 185 -11.55 -33.06 20.37
C ARG A 185 -11.50 -32.48 21.78
N ILE A 186 -12.50 -31.71 22.18
CA ILE A 186 -12.68 -31.28 23.57
C ILE A 186 -13.93 -31.97 24.13
N LYS A 187 -13.79 -33.23 24.52
CA LYS A 187 -14.70 -33.84 25.51
C LYS A 187 -14.40 -33.18 26.84
N ILE A 188 -14.86 -31.94 27.04
CA ILE A 188 -15.12 -31.50 28.41
C ILE A 188 -16.21 -32.47 28.88
N PRO A 189 -15.99 -33.29 29.91
CA PRO A 189 -17.09 -34.06 30.47
C PRO A 189 -18.18 -33.04 30.81
N SER A 190 -19.30 -33.10 30.09
CA SER A 190 -20.49 -32.40 30.49
C SER A 190 -20.74 -32.85 31.94
N PRO A 191 -20.85 -31.93 32.92
CA PRO A 191 -21.34 -32.31 34.23
C PRO A 191 -22.79 -32.70 33.99
N LEU A 192 -22.98 -33.98 33.68
CA LEU A 192 -24.26 -34.60 33.48
C LEU A 192 -25.03 -34.39 34.79
N ASN A 193 -26.05 -33.54 34.69
CA ASN A 193 -27.28 -33.67 35.46
C ASN A 193 -27.11 -33.72 36.99
N ARG A 194 -26.55 -32.67 37.59
CA ARG A 194 -26.79 -32.38 39.01
C ARG A 194 -27.25 -30.93 39.16
N HIS A 195 -28.53 -30.75 39.44
CA HIS A 195 -29.10 -29.49 39.90
C HIS A 195 -28.23 -28.91 41.04
N PRO A 196 -27.63 -27.73 40.89
CA PRO A 196 -26.91 -27.09 41.97
C PRO A 196 -27.93 -26.36 42.84
N SER A 197 -28.34 -26.98 43.95
CA SER A 197 -29.23 -26.35 44.92
C SER A 197 -28.55 -25.30 45.80
N SER A 198 -27.26 -24.97 45.58
CA SER A 198 -26.62 -23.81 46.25
C SER A 198 -25.37 -23.30 45.53
N LEU A 199 -25.15 -21.97 45.56
CA LEU A 199 -23.96 -21.29 45.01
C LEU A 199 -22.63 -21.75 45.66
N LEU A 200 -22.70 -22.37 46.84
CA LEU A 200 -21.53 -22.89 47.56
C LEU A 200 -20.92 -24.13 46.87
N SER A 201 -21.75 -24.99 46.26
CA SER A 201 -21.29 -26.22 45.60
C SER A 201 -20.62 -25.96 44.25
N PHE A 202 -21.06 -24.91 43.54
CA PHE A 202 -20.44 -24.46 42.30
C PHE A 202 -19.02 -23.94 42.56
N ARG A 203 -18.85 -23.12 43.61
CA ARG A 203 -17.55 -22.57 43.99
C ARG A 203 -16.57 -23.69 44.37
N GLN A 204 -17.01 -24.70 45.12
CA GLN A 204 -16.18 -25.85 45.48
C GLN A 204 -15.78 -26.71 44.27
N THR A 205 -16.68 -26.88 43.30
CA THR A 205 -16.42 -27.68 42.09
C THR A 205 -15.43 -26.96 41.16
N VAL A 206 -15.58 -25.65 40.99
CA VAL A 206 -14.62 -24.83 40.22
C VAL A 206 -13.25 -24.80 40.88
N PHE A 207 -13.18 -24.63 42.21
CA PHE A 207 -11.90 -24.68 42.94
C PHE A 207 -11.23 -26.06 42.84
N ALA A 208 -11.98 -27.16 42.93
CA ALA A 208 -11.44 -28.51 42.78
C ALA A 208 -10.90 -28.76 41.35
N ALA A 209 -11.60 -28.28 40.31
CA ALA A 209 -11.15 -28.40 38.93
C ALA A 209 -9.90 -27.57 38.63
N VAL A 210 -9.79 -26.37 39.21
CA VAL A 210 -8.58 -25.53 39.13
C VAL A 210 -7.40 -26.18 39.86
N ASN A 211 -7.65 -26.82 41.00
CA ASN A 211 -6.59 -27.50 41.75
C ASN A 211 -6.06 -28.75 41.04
N ASP A 212 -6.94 -29.54 40.38
CA ASP A 212 -6.54 -30.70 39.56
C ASP A 212 -5.71 -30.27 38.33
N GLN A 213 -6.07 -29.16 37.68
CA GLN A 213 -5.31 -28.59 36.57
C GLN A 213 -3.91 -28.11 37.02
N ASN A 214 -3.79 -27.50 38.20
CA ASN A 214 -2.49 -27.09 38.75
C ASN A 214 -1.62 -28.27 39.15
N GLN A 215 -2.21 -29.34 39.71
CA GLN A 215 -1.49 -30.60 40.01
C GLN A 215 -0.97 -31.27 38.72
N ARG A 216 -1.79 -31.34 37.67
CA ARG A 216 -1.36 -31.89 36.36
C ARG A 216 -0.24 -31.06 35.71
N ARG A 217 -0.23 -29.73 35.88
CA ARG A 217 0.87 -28.88 35.41
C ARG A 217 2.17 -29.13 36.15
N GLN A 218 2.12 -29.43 37.45
CA GLN A 218 3.31 -29.78 38.23
C GLN A 218 3.89 -31.14 37.82
N ILE A 219 3.05 -32.13 37.52
CA ILE A 219 3.49 -33.47 37.06
C ILE A 219 4.20 -33.38 35.69
N VAL A 220 3.77 -32.49 34.79
CA VAL A 220 4.40 -32.30 33.47
C VAL A 220 5.74 -31.54 33.55
N GLN A 221 5.96 -30.77 34.61
CA GLN A 221 7.19 -29.99 34.81
C GLN A 221 8.26 -30.70 35.64
N ASP A 222 7.97 -31.89 36.20
CA ASP A 222 8.93 -32.68 36.97
C ASP A 222 9.96 -33.37 36.03
N PRO A 223 11.25 -32.98 36.06
CA PRO A 223 12.28 -33.55 35.19
C PRO A 223 12.60 -35.02 35.49
N ASP A 224 12.29 -35.53 36.68
CA ASP A 224 12.66 -36.87 37.14
C ASP A 224 11.71 -37.99 36.66
N SER A 225 10.55 -37.63 36.12
CA SER A 225 9.56 -38.61 35.63
C SER A 225 9.91 -39.24 34.26
N ARG A 226 10.98 -38.79 33.59
CA ARG A 226 11.42 -39.26 32.26
C ARG A 226 12.32 -40.51 32.28
N GLY A 227 12.48 -41.17 33.43
CA GLY A 227 13.40 -42.31 33.60
C GLY A 227 12.78 -43.72 33.54
N ALA A 228 11.46 -43.87 33.41
CA ALA A 228 10.78 -45.15 33.68
C ALA A 228 10.15 -45.83 32.45
N TYR A 229 10.83 -45.82 31.29
CA TYR A 229 10.58 -46.80 30.21
C TYR A 229 11.90 -47.03 29.45
N ARG A 230 12.64 -48.06 29.87
CA ARG A 230 13.59 -48.79 29.03
C ARG A 230 12.93 -50.11 28.62
#